data_AF-A0A0N0DBD3-F1
#
_entry.id   AF-A0A0N0DBD3-F1
#
_cell.length_a   1.000
_cell.length_b   1.000
_cell.length_c   1.000
_cell.angle_alpha   90.00
_cell.angle_beta   90.00
_cell.angle_gamma   90.00
#
_symmetry.space_group_name_H-M   'P 1'
#
loop_
_entity.id
_entity.type
_entity.pdbx_description
1 polymer ?
#
loop_
_entity_poly.entity_id
_entity_poly.type
_entity_poly.pdbx_seq_one_letter_code
_entity_poly.pdbx_strand_id
1 'polypeptide(L)'
;MRSHSALALTALAILGNFDVALAGPCKPHATTTDTSATVTTAGPTTSETNGPLVVKNVIGNGNFAVRDPTNPSNIPNYTIEGECQIVENKGYTGDGSTERGCVEMQASNQPPGRKRAIGNVVSISQQLDSLDTKKKYTVRFFYAVITASSVNVCTLTASIGGHVFYTSTILSIGTAIDWNTVVEQTDVPSTEGAFSIGVNCPIGGVAAIYVDSIFMSNQLY
;
A
#
# COMPACT_ATOMS: atom_id res chain seq x y z
N MET A 1 -14.86 21.34 52.89
CA MET A 1 -15.59 22.34 52.07
C MET A 1 -15.06 22.23 50.65
N ARG A 2 -15.85 21.63 49.73
CA ARG A 2 -16.60 22.30 48.64
C ARG A 2 -15.66 22.89 47.56
N SER A 3 -15.82 22.68 46.26
CA SER A 3 -16.89 22.09 45.46
C SER A 3 -16.35 21.81 44.06
N HIS A 4 -16.96 20.82 43.40
CA HIS A 4 -16.74 20.42 42.01
C HIS A 4 -17.07 21.53 41.01
N SER A 5 -16.27 21.66 39.95
CA SER A 5 -16.58 22.45 38.75
C SER A 5 -17.32 21.57 37.74
N ALA A 6 -18.61 21.84 37.54
CA ALA A 6 -19.43 21.21 36.52
C ALA A 6 -19.35 22.02 35.22
N LEU A 7 -18.91 21.37 34.14
CA LEU A 7 -19.00 21.90 32.78
C LEU A 7 -20.39 21.57 32.22
N ALA A 8 -21.15 22.61 31.91
CA ALA A 8 -22.43 22.50 31.22
C ALA A 8 -22.18 22.44 29.70
N LEU A 9 -22.58 21.35 29.05
CA LEU A 9 -22.70 21.28 27.59
C LEU A 9 -24.17 21.32 27.21
N THR A 10 -24.54 22.38 26.50
CA THR A 10 -25.83 22.61 25.87
C THR A 10 -26.03 21.68 24.68
N ALA A 11 -27.19 21.01 24.66
CA ALA A 11 -27.66 20.17 23.56
C ALA A 11 -28.02 21.01 22.32
N LEU A 12 -27.69 20.49 21.13
CA LEU A 12 -28.21 21.00 19.86
C LEU A 12 -28.87 19.83 19.11
N ALA A 13 -30.19 19.89 19.01
CA ALA A 13 -31.00 19.01 18.19
C ALA A 13 -31.17 19.63 16.80
N ILE A 14 -30.82 18.89 15.75
CA ILE A 14 -31.25 19.19 14.39
C ILE A 14 -31.95 17.94 13.85
N LEU A 15 -33.25 18.09 13.66
CA LEU A 15 -34.14 17.14 13.00
C LEU A 15 -33.85 17.17 11.49
N GLY A 16 -33.41 16.05 10.94
CA GLY A 16 -33.32 15.82 9.50
C GLY A 16 -34.31 14.73 9.10
N ASN A 17 -35.40 15.13 8.45
CA ASN A 17 -36.37 14.21 7.86
C ASN A 17 -35.74 13.51 6.64
N PHE A 18 -35.62 12.19 6.69
CA PHE A 18 -35.34 11.38 5.51
C PHE A 18 -36.64 10.71 5.07
N ASP A 19 -37.21 11.19 3.97
CA ASP A 19 -38.26 10.50 3.23
C ASP A 19 -37.67 9.24 2.60
N VAL A 20 -37.91 8.08 3.23
CA VAL A 20 -37.62 6.78 2.65
C VAL A 20 -38.79 6.41 1.75
N ALA A 21 -38.63 6.64 0.45
CA ALA A 21 -39.55 6.14 -0.57
C ALA A 21 -39.51 4.60 -0.60
N LEU A 22 -40.60 4.02 -0.11
CA LEU A 22 -40.87 2.59 -0.09
C LEU A 22 -41.21 2.11 -1.51
N ALA A 23 -40.23 1.59 -2.26
CA ALA A 23 -40.49 0.88 -3.52
C ALA A 23 -40.94 -0.55 -3.20
N GLY A 24 -42.22 -0.84 -3.48
CA GLY A 24 -42.85 -2.14 -3.23
C GLY A 24 -42.39 -3.28 -4.15
N PRO A 25 -42.81 -4.52 -3.86
CA PRO A 25 -42.37 -5.72 -4.58
C PRO A 25 -43.05 -5.85 -5.94
N CYS A 26 -42.27 -5.98 -7.02
CA CYS A 26 -42.78 -6.30 -8.35
C CYS A 26 -42.54 -7.78 -8.72
N LYS A 27 -43.61 -8.58 -8.67
CA LYS A 27 -43.83 -9.79 -9.50
C LYS A 27 -45.32 -10.18 -9.37
N PRO A 28 -45.98 -10.86 -10.33
CA PRO A 28 -45.53 -11.35 -11.66
C PRO A 28 -46.46 -10.93 -12.81
N HIS A 29 -46.00 -11.08 -14.06
CA HIS A 29 -46.93 -11.36 -15.16
C HIS A 29 -46.43 -12.59 -15.92
N ALA A 30 -47.26 -13.63 -15.91
CA ALA A 30 -47.14 -14.77 -16.80
C ALA A 30 -47.98 -14.46 -18.04
N THR A 31 -47.37 -14.55 -19.22
CA THR A 31 -48.10 -14.66 -20.49
C THR A 31 -47.42 -15.75 -21.30
N THR A 32 -48.11 -16.87 -21.44
CA THR A 32 -47.78 -17.96 -22.35
C THR A 32 -48.40 -17.65 -23.71
N THR A 33 -47.61 -17.57 -24.78
CA THR A 33 -48.03 -18.06 -26.10
C THR A 33 -46.80 -18.36 -26.96
N ASP A 34 -46.70 -19.63 -27.38
CA ASP A 34 -45.77 -20.15 -28.37
C ASP A 34 -45.93 -19.46 -29.72
N THR A 35 -44.81 -19.23 -30.44
CA THR A 35 -44.69 -19.56 -31.87
C THR A 35 -43.22 -19.64 -32.25
N SER A 36 -42.88 -20.80 -32.82
CA SER A 36 -41.58 -21.22 -33.35
C SER A 36 -41.00 -20.26 -34.40
N ALA A 37 -39.73 -19.88 -34.23
CA ALA A 37 -38.86 -19.42 -35.30
C ALA A 37 -37.40 -19.73 -34.96
N THR A 38 -36.91 -20.86 -35.44
CA THR A 38 -35.50 -21.27 -35.39
C THR A 38 -34.68 -20.36 -36.31
N VAL A 39 -33.95 -19.41 -35.73
CA VAL A 39 -32.88 -18.67 -36.42
C VAL A 39 -31.57 -18.99 -35.73
N THR A 40 -30.86 -19.99 -36.25
CA THR A 40 -29.51 -20.36 -35.81
C THR A 40 -28.52 -19.33 -36.36
N THR A 41 -28.35 -18.22 -35.63
CA THR A 41 -27.22 -17.32 -35.86
C THR A 41 -26.09 -17.77 -34.93
N ALA A 42 -25.16 -18.58 -35.45
CA ALA A 42 -23.94 -18.93 -34.74
C ALA A 42 -23.07 -17.68 -34.64
N GLY A 43 -23.19 -16.95 -33.52
CA GLY A 43 -22.22 -15.93 -33.14
C GLY A 43 -20.89 -16.59 -32.78
N PRO A 44 -19.74 -15.92 -33.01
CA PRO A 44 -18.45 -16.48 -32.64
C PRO A 44 -18.44 -16.71 -31.13
N THR A 45 -18.36 -17.98 -30.73
CA THR A 45 -18.08 -18.35 -29.35
C THR A 45 -16.64 -17.98 -29.08
N THR A 46 -16.42 -16.80 -28.49
CA THR A 46 -15.18 -16.54 -27.76
C THR A 46 -15.17 -17.52 -26.60
N SER A 47 -14.45 -18.63 -26.75
CA SER A 47 -14.08 -19.47 -25.62
C SER A 47 -13.15 -18.66 -24.73
N GLU A 48 -13.73 -17.92 -23.80
CA GLU A 48 -13.01 -17.53 -22.59
C GLU A 48 -12.63 -18.85 -21.91
N THR A 49 -11.35 -19.19 -22.00
CA THR A 49 -10.80 -20.25 -21.18
C THR A 49 -10.94 -19.77 -19.75
N ASN A 50 -11.96 -20.29 -19.04
CA ASN A 50 -12.11 -20.19 -17.58
C ASN A 50 -10.97 -20.98 -16.91
N GLY A 51 -9.74 -20.57 -17.17
CA GLY A 51 -8.61 -20.89 -16.32
C GLY A 51 -8.75 -20.12 -15.02
N PRO A 52 -8.17 -20.60 -13.91
CA PRO A 52 -8.14 -19.84 -12.66
C PRO A 52 -7.62 -18.42 -12.92
N LEU A 53 -8.31 -17.40 -12.42
CA LEU A 53 -7.80 -16.03 -12.40
C LEU A 53 -6.52 -16.00 -11.55
N VAL A 54 -5.36 -16.11 -12.21
CA VAL A 54 -4.07 -15.96 -11.54
C VAL A 54 -3.86 -14.47 -11.30
N VAL A 55 -4.05 -14.04 -10.05
CA VAL A 55 -3.73 -12.68 -9.62
C VAL A 55 -2.22 -12.50 -9.71
N LYS A 56 -1.76 -11.72 -10.68
CA LYS A 56 -0.36 -11.44 -10.94
C LYS A 56 0.07 -10.19 -10.18
N ASN A 57 1.15 -10.32 -9.42
CA ASN A 57 1.88 -9.18 -8.88
C ASN A 57 2.70 -8.52 -10.01
N VAL A 58 2.52 -7.22 -10.22
CA VAL A 58 3.37 -6.46 -11.16
C VAL A 58 4.71 -6.06 -10.54
N ILE A 59 4.83 -6.11 -9.21
CA ILE A 59 6.07 -5.81 -8.50
C ILE A 59 7.02 -7.00 -8.59
N GLY A 60 8.22 -6.76 -9.14
CA GLY A 60 9.31 -7.73 -9.16
C GLY A 60 10.02 -7.77 -7.81
N ASN A 61 10.30 -8.98 -7.28
CA ASN A 61 11.01 -9.19 -6.02
C ASN A 61 10.41 -8.45 -4.80
N GLY A 62 9.09 -8.28 -4.75
CA GLY A 62 8.41 -7.54 -3.68
C GLY A 62 8.48 -8.20 -2.29
N ASN A 63 8.88 -9.47 -2.22
CA ASN A 63 9.14 -10.23 -0.99
C ASN A 63 10.64 -10.31 -0.61
N PHE A 64 11.50 -9.68 -1.41
CA PHE A 64 12.94 -9.59 -1.15
C PHE A 64 13.64 -10.95 -0.93
N ALA A 65 13.15 -11.98 -1.64
CA ALA A 65 13.72 -13.31 -1.64
C ALA A 65 14.97 -13.41 -2.53
N VAL A 66 15.02 -12.65 -3.63
CA VAL A 66 16.19 -12.57 -4.52
C VAL A 66 17.14 -11.52 -3.96
N ARG A 67 18.42 -11.90 -3.79
CA ARG A 67 19.43 -11.09 -3.11
C ARG A 67 20.77 -11.17 -3.84
N ASP A 68 21.54 -10.11 -3.73
CA ASP A 68 22.97 -10.15 -4.05
C ASP A 68 23.72 -10.70 -2.82
N PRO A 69 24.35 -11.88 -2.91
CA PRO A 69 25.04 -12.49 -1.78
C PRO A 69 26.32 -11.75 -1.38
N THR A 70 26.82 -10.84 -2.23
CA THR A 70 28.05 -10.08 -2.01
C THR A 70 27.81 -8.66 -1.53
N ASN A 71 26.62 -8.11 -1.78
CA ASN A 71 26.27 -6.74 -1.41
C ASN A 71 24.77 -6.61 -1.04
N PRO A 72 24.41 -6.59 0.26
CA PRO A 72 23.02 -6.50 0.68
C PRO A 72 22.33 -5.16 0.31
N SER A 73 23.10 -4.12 -0.02
CA SER A 73 22.57 -2.84 -0.50
C SER A 73 22.22 -2.84 -1.98
N ASN A 74 22.63 -3.88 -2.73
CA ASN A 74 22.16 -4.09 -4.10
C ASN A 74 20.84 -4.89 -4.05
N ILE A 75 19.72 -4.18 -4.16
CA ILE A 75 18.37 -4.76 -4.06
C ILE A 75 17.87 -5.09 -5.47
N PRO A 76 17.78 -6.38 -5.86
CA PRO A 76 17.43 -6.73 -7.23
C PRO A 76 16.05 -6.21 -7.64
N ASN A 77 15.97 -5.66 -8.85
CA ASN A 77 14.81 -4.98 -9.45
C ASN A 77 14.45 -3.61 -8.85
N TYR A 78 15.27 -3.05 -7.96
CA TYR A 78 15.03 -1.73 -7.39
C TYR A 78 16.22 -0.79 -7.63
N THR A 79 15.90 0.47 -7.93
CA THR A 79 16.81 1.61 -7.79
C THR A 79 16.72 2.12 -6.36
N ILE A 80 17.87 2.49 -5.79
CA ILE A 80 18.00 2.89 -4.40
C ILE A 80 18.47 4.34 -4.31
N GLU A 81 17.82 5.10 -3.43
CA GLU A 81 18.29 6.39 -2.95
C GLU A 81 18.52 6.31 -1.45
N GLY A 82 19.66 6.80 -0.98
CA GLY A 82 20.01 6.73 0.44
C GLY A 82 20.44 5.33 0.90
N GLU A 83 20.21 5.03 2.17
CA GLU A 83 20.69 3.81 2.82
C GLU A 83 19.59 2.75 2.89
N CYS A 84 19.60 1.82 1.92
CA CYS A 84 18.75 0.64 1.91
C CYS A 84 19.59 -0.65 1.88
N GLN A 85 19.10 -1.70 2.53
CA GLN A 85 19.68 -3.03 2.43
C GLN A 85 18.63 -4.12 2.66
N ILE A 86 18.80 -5.28 2.01
CA ILE A 86 18.02 -6.46 2.36
C ILE A 86 18.57 -7.07 3.66
N VAL A 87 17.70 -7.26 4.64
CA VAL A 87 18.00 -7.93 5.91
C VAL A 87 17.23 -9.23 6.04
N GLU A 88 17.86 -10.24 6.65
CA GLU A 88 17.27 -11.56 6.84
C GLU A 88 16.72 -11.74 8.25
N ASN A 89 15.72 -12.61 8.39
CA ASN A 89 15.07 -12.94 9.67
C ASN A 89 14.38 -11.74 10.34
N LYS A 90 14.09 -10.69 9.56
CA LYS A 90 13.42 -9.46 10.00
C LYS A 90 12.13 -9.18 9.23
N GLY A 91 11.81 -9.95 8.19
CA GLY A 91 10.59 -9.81 7.41
C GLY A 91 9.32 -10.10 8.19
N TYR A 92 8.20 -9.69 7.60
CA TYR A 92 6.87 -9.87 8.16
C TYR A 92 6.45 -11.34 8.09
N THR A 93 5.98 -11.88 9.22
CA THR A 93 5.54 -13.28 9.32
C THR A 93 4.11 -13.42 9.87
N GLY A 94 3.38 -12.30 10.03
CA GLY A 94 2.05 -12.29 10.66
C GLY A 94 0.96 -12.98 9.84
N ASP A 95 1.21 -13.21 8.54
CA ASP A 95 0.36 -13.95 7.62
C ASP A 95 0.74 -15.43 7.48
N GLY A 96 1.71 -15.91 8.28
CA GLY A 96 2.24 -17.27 8.19
C GLY A 96 3.27 -17.46 7.08
N SER A 97 3.76 -16.38 6.45
CA SER A 97 4.85 -16.46 5.48
C SER A 97 6.10 -17.11 6.08
N THR A 98 6.75 -17.96 5.28
CA THR A 98 8.07 -18.54 5.60
C THR A 98 9.22 -17.68 5.08
N GLU A 99 8.92 -16.68 4.28
CA GLU A 99 9.88 -15.71 3.78
C GLU A 99 10.19 -14.72 4.91
N ARG A 100 11.49 -14.50 5.15
CA ARG A 100 11.94 -13.67 6.29
C ARG A 100 12.84 -12.52 5.89
N GLY A 101 12.99 -12.28 4.59
CA GLY A 101 13.74 -11.14 4.06
C GLY A 101 12.85 -9.92 4.02
N CYS A 102 13.41 -8.75 4.33
CA CYS A 102 12.75 -7.47 4.07
C CYS A 102 13.81 -6.42 3.73
N VAL A 103 13.37 -5.26 3.26
CA VAL A 103 14.28 -4.12 3.08
C VAL A 103 14.27 -3.28 4.34
N GLU A 104 15.46 -3.06 4.88
CA GLU A 104 15.71 -2.01 5.88
C GLU A 104 16.05 -0.70 5.15
N MET A 105 15.35 0.36 5.51
CA MET A 105 15.56 1.72 4.99
C MET A 105 15.91 2.65 6.15
N GLN A 106 17.01 3.38 6.03
CA GLN A 106 17.48 4.28 7.08
C GLN A 106 17.58 5.73 6.57
N ALA A 107 16.91 6.63 7.28
CA ALA A 107 17.01 8.07 7.06
C ALA A 107 17.39 8.78 8.36
N SER A 108 18.20 9.83 8.24
CA SER A 108 18.62 10.64 9.38
C SER A 108 18.80 12.11 9.01
N ASN A 109 18.50 13.00 9.95
CA ASN A 109 18.86 14.42 9.86
C ASN A 109 19.75 14.83 11.04
N GLN A 110 20.86 14.10 11.22
CA GLN A 110 21.86 14.40 12.24
C GLN A 110 22.90 15.40 11.70
N PRO A 111 23.42 16.35 12.51
CA PRO A 111 24.35 17.37 12.02
C PRO A 111 25.58 16.76 11.32
N PRO A 112 26.09 17.40 10.26
CA PRO A 112 27.22 16.91 9.47
C PRO A 112 28.54 16.99 10.26
N GLY A 113 28.76 16.04 11.17
CA GLY A 113 30.01 15.85 11.90
C GLY A 113 30.78 14.59 11.50
N ARG A 114 30.21 13.74 10.63
CA ARG A 114 30.78 12.44 10.25
C ARG A 114 30.85 12.33 8.73
N LYS A 115 31.99 11.89 8.18
CA LYS A 115 32.29 11.77 6.73
C LYS A 115 31.38 10.81 5.94
N ARG A 116 30.39 10.19 6.59
CA ARG A 116 29.35 9.30 6.03
C ARG A 116 28.06 9.54 6.83
N ALA A 117 27.43 10.68 6.62
CA ALA A 117 26.15 10.97 7.26
C ALA A 117 25.04 10.27 6.47
N ILE A 118 24.17 9.55 7.17
CA ILE A 118 22.93 9.01 6.59
C ILE A 118 22.10 10.20 6.11
N GLY A 119 21.62 10.15 4.87
CA GLY A 119 20.79 11.22 4.30
C GLY A 119 19.40 11.28 4.96
N ASN A 120 18.72 12.42 4.82
CA ASN A 120 17.37 12.59 5.38
C ASN A 120 16.27 12.00 4.50
N VAL A 121 16.61 11.55 3.28
CA VAL A 121 15.71 10.90 2.34
C VAL A 121 16.28 9.52 2.00
N VAL A 122 15.41 8.52 2.00
CA VAL A 122 15.72 7.15 1.58
C VAL A 122 14.55 6.60 0.79
N SER A 123 14.82 5.92 -0.32
CA SER A 123 13.77 5.34 -1.16
C SER A 123 14.22 4.06 -1.86
N ILE A 124 13.24 3.21 -2.16
CA ILE A 124 13.35 2.13 -3.13
C ILE A 124 12.35 2.39 -4.25
N SER A 125 12.78 2.22 -5.50
CA SER A 125 11.93 2.45 -6.65
C SER A 125 12.10 1.39 -7.73
N GLN A 126 11.01 1.01 -8.38
CA GLN A 126 11.01 0.08 -9.50
C GLN A 126 10.25 0.70 -10.68
N GLN A 127 10.90 0.73 -11.83
CA GLN A 127 10.22 1.10 -13.07
C GLN A 127 9.23 -0.01 -13.43
N LEU A 128 7.97 0.37 -13.63
CA LEU A 128 6.92 -0.52 -14.10
C LEU A 128 6.47 -0.07 -15.48
N ASP A 129 6.24 -1.04 -16.35
CA ASP A 129 5.81 -0.83 -17.73
C ASP A 129 4.50 -1.59 -17.99
N SER A 130 3.83 -1.28 -19.10
CA SER A 130 2.57 -1.92 -19.51
C SER A 130 1.45 -1.83 -18.47
N LEU A 131 1.39 -0.71 -17.74
CA LEU A 131 0.30 -0.41 -16.81
C LEU A 131 -1.00 -0.08 -17.57
N ASP A 132 -2.14 -0.51 -17.03
CA ASP A 132 -3.46 -0.23 -17.60
C ASP A 132 -4.09 0.99 -16.94
N THR A 133 -4.03 2.15 -17.60
CA THR A 133 -4.57 3.42 -17.09
C THR A 133 -6.09 3.47 -16.95
N LYS A 134 -6.81 2.44 -17.44
CA LYS A 134 -8.27 2.34 -17.32
C LYS A 134 -8.69 1.54 -16.10
N LYS A 135 -7.75 0.93 -15.37
CA LYS A 135 -8.03 0.10 -14.20
C LYS A 135 -7.37 0.67 -12.96
N LYS A 136 -8.05 0.51 -11.83
CA LYS A 136 -7.44 0.72 -10.51
C LYS A 136 -6.52 -0.44 -10.19
N TYR A 137 -5.42 -0.12 -9.53
CA TYR A 137 -4.52 -1.10 -8.95
C TYR A 137 -4.71 -1.14 -7.45
N THR A 138 -4.82 -2.34 -6.90
CA THR A 138 -4.71 -2.59 -5.46
C THR A 138 -3.22 -2.74 -5.14
N VAL A 139 -2.72 -1.89 -4.25
CA VAL A 139 -1.36 -1.95 -3.71
C VAL A 139 -1.44 -2.42 -2.26
N ARG A 140 -0.63 -3.40 -1.90
CA ARG A 140 -0.45 -3.87 -0.52
C ARG A 140 1.02 -3.97 -0.19
N PHE A 141 1.40 -3.56 1.02
CA PHE A 141 2.71 -3.84 1.59
C PHE A 141 2.64 -3.77 3.11
N PHE A 142 3.66 -4.31 3.75
CA PHE A 142 3.85 -4.19 5.19
C PHE A 142 5.04 -3.30 5.48
N TYR A 143 4.95 -2.49 6.53
CA TYR A 143 6.11 -1.77 7.03
C TYR A 143 6.19 -1.83 8.56
N ALA A 144 7.41 -1.91 9.08
CA ALA A 144 7.66 -1.81 10.51
C ALA A 144 8.48 -0.57 10.81
N VAL A 145 8.05 0.25 11.76
CA VAL A 145 8.88 1.35 12.24
C VAL A 145 9.81 0.82 13.32
N ILE A 146 11.11 1.04 13.15
CA ILE A 146 12.15 0.73 14.14
C ILE A 146 12.57 2.06 14.75
N THR A 147 12.03 2.33 15.93
CA THR A 147 12.24 3.61 16.58
C THR A 147 13.54 3.63 17.39
N ALA A 148 14.35 4.68 17.20
CA ALA A 148 15.52 4.97 18.03
C ALA A 148 15.14 5.79 19.29
N SER A 149 16.04 5.90 20.26
CA SER A 149 15.83 6.63 21.53
C SER A 149 15.72 8.16 21.40
N SER A 150 15.65 8.70 20.18
CA SER A 150 15.51 10.14 19.88
C SER A 150 14.16 10.42 19.23
N VAL A 151 13.60 11.60 19.51
CA VAL A 151 12.39 12.07 18.83
C VAL A 151 12.73 12.34 17.37
N ASN A 152 12.06 11.62 16.48
CA ASN A 152 12.19 11.77 15.03
C ASN A 152 10.79 11.91 14.44
N VAL A 153 10.65 12.85 13.51
CA VAL A 153 9.43 13.03 12.72
C VAL A 153 9.78 12.77 11.27
N CYS A 154 9.21 11.70 10.72
CA CYS A 154 9.41 11.32 9.33
C CYS A 154 8.08 11.12 8.61
N THR A 155 8.12 11.21 7.29
CA THR A 155 6.98 10.92 6.42
C THR A 155 7.35 9.71 5.57
N LEU A 156 6.54 8.66 5.68
CA LEU A 156 6.55 7.54 4.74
C LEU A 156 5.59 7.87 3.60
N THR A 157 6.05 7.68 2.37
CA THR A 157 5.26 7.92 1.16
C THR A 157 5.35 6.71 0.24
N ALA A 158 4.24 6.39 -0.42
CA ALA A 158 4.24 5.47 -1.55
C ALA A 158 3.57 6.13 -2.77
N SER A 159 4.16 5.92 -3.94
CA SER A 159 3.74 6.59 -5.17
C SER A 159 3.94 5.73 -6.42
N ILE A 160 3.22 6.06 -7.49
CA ILE A 160 3.38 5.47 -8.82
C ILE A 160 3.42 6.59 -9.87
N GLY A 161 4.50 6.66 -10.65
CA GLY A 161 4.66 7.72 -11.67
C GLY A 161 4.60 9.13 -11.08
N GLY A 162 5.07 9.32 -9.84
CA GLY A 162 4.98 10.58 -9.09
C GLY A 162 3.63 10.87 -8.44
N HIS A 163 2.60 10.07 -8.71
CA HIS A 163 1.31 10.17 -8.01
C HIS A 163 1.39 9.48 -6.64
N VAL A 164 1.35 10.27 -5.57
CA VAL A 164 1.35 9.77 -4.18
C VAL A 164 -0.04 9.22 -3.85
N PHE A 165 -0.10 7.94 -3.52
CA PHE A 165 -1.34 7.27 -3.13
C PHE A 165 -1.39 6.90 -1.64
N TYR A 166 -0.25 6.93 -0.96
CA TYR A 166 -0.17 6.68 0.47
C TYR A 166 0.81 7.64 1.14
N THR A 167 0.42 8.16 2.30
CA THR A 167 1.27 8.98 3.15
C THR A 167 0.99 8.67 4.61
N SER A 168 2.04 8.55 5.42
CA SER A 168 1.92 8.32 6.85
C SER A 168 3.00 9.07 7.61
N THR A 169 2.64 9.62 8.77
CA THR A 169 3.58 10.28 9.66
C THR A 169 4.12 9.25 10.65
N ILE A 170 5.44 9.13 10.69
CA ILE A 170 6.16 8.29 11.63
C ILE A 170 6.63 9.17 12.78
N LEU A 171 6.13 8.87 13.98
CA LEU A 171 6.55 9.50 15.23
C LEU A 171 7.27 8.47 16.10
N SER A 172 8.55 8.71 16.37
CA SER A 172 9.35 7.85 17.25
C SER A 172 9.37 8.41 18.67
N ILE A 173 8.71 7.73 19.62
CA ILE A 173 8.72 8.05 21.05
C ILE A 173 9.13 6.82 21.89
N GLY A 174 10.43 6.55 21.96
CA GLY A 174 10.97 5.36 22.64
C GLY A 174 11.19 4.19 21.69
N THR A 175 11.61 3.02 22.19
CA THR A 175 11.96 1.84 21.37
C THR A 175 10.78 0.89 21.20
N ALA A 176 10.34 0.68 19.97
CA ALA A 176 9.32 -0.27 19.58
C ALA A 176 9.56 -0.74 18.14
N ILE A 177 9.03 -1.92 17.82
CA ILE A 177 8.85 -2.40 16.45
C ILE A 177 7.40 -2.82 16.34
N ASP A 178 6.66 -2.18 15.44
CA ASP A 178 5.26 -2.53 15.17
C ASP A 178 5.02 -2.59 13.65
N TRP A 179 4.40 -3.67 13.21
CA TRP A 179 4.10 -3.93 11.81
C TRP A 179 2.75 -3.34 11.44
N ASN A 180 2.76 -2.53 10.40
CA ASN A 180 1.59 -1.90 9.83
C ASN A 180 1.31 -2.52 8.47
N THR A 181 0.03 -2.64 8.13
CA THR A 181 -0.41 -3.10 6.82
C THR A 181 -0.98 -1.93 6.04
N VAL A 182 -0.54 -1.77 4.79
CA VAL A 182 -1.11 -0.82 3.85
C VAL A 182 -1.87 -1.59 2.79
N VAL A 183 -3.12 -1.20 2.53
CA VAL A 183 -3.93 -1.69 1.41
C VAL A 183 -4.63 -0.48 0.81
N GLU A 184 -4.19 -0.07 -0.37
CA GLU A 184 -4.71 1.12 -1.04
C GLU A 184 -5.11 0.80 -2.48
N GLN A 185 -6.10 1.55 -2.99
CA GLN A 185 -6.41 1.56 -4.42
C GLN A 185 -5.85 2.83 -5.04
N THR A 186 -5.12 2.69 -6.14
CA THR A 186 -4.52 3.81 -6.85
C THR A 186 -4.81 3.76 -8.34
N ASP A 187 -4.96 4.94 -8.94
CA ASP A 187 -4.96 5.11 -10.39
C ASP A 187 -3.51 5.21 -10.87
N VAL A 188 -3.22 4.68 -12.06
CA VAL A 188 -1.90 4.81 -12.68
C VAL A 188 -1.96 5.93 -13.73
N PRO A 189 -1.13 6.99 -13.60
CA PRO A 189 -1.26 8.18 -14.44
C PRO A 189 -0.77 7.96 -15.88
N SER A 190 0.01 6.91 -16.12
CA SER A 190 0.60 6.56 -17.40
C SER A 190 0.74 5.04 -17.53
N THR A 191 0.98 4.56 -18.76
CA THR A 191 1.26 3.15 -19.06
C THR A 191 2.63 2.69 -18.56
N GLU A 192 3.45 3.62 -18.13
CA GLU A 192 4.76 3.40 -17.51
C GLU A 192 4.93 4.36 -16.32
N GLY A 193 5.67 3.93 -15.30
CA GLY A 193 5.91 4.76 -14.14
C GLY A 193 6.71 4.06 -13.06
N ALA A 194 7.50 4.85 -12.35
CA ALA A 194 8.24 4.38 -11.19
C ALA A 194 7.29 4.17 -10.02
N PHE A 195 7.14 2.92 -9.57
CA PHE A 195 6.65 2.63 -8.22
C PHE A 195 7.74 3.03 -7.23
N SER A 196 7.37 3.69 -6.13
CA SER A 196 8.35 4.10 -5.12
C SER A 196 7.75 4.03 -3.73
N ILE A 197 8.54 3.55 -2.77
CA ILE A 197 8.33 3.71 -1.34
C ILE A 197 9.52 4.50 -0.80
N GLY A 198 9.24 5.58 -0.07
CA GLY A 198 10.29 6.46 0.46
C GLY A 198 9.96 7.00 1.83
N VAL A 199 11.01 7.28 2.60
CA VAL A 199 10.95 7.94 3.90
C VAL A 199 11.75 9.23 3.83
N ASN A 200 11.15 10.32 4.32
CA ASN A 200 11.83 11.59 4.51
C ASN A 200 11.76 11.98 5.99
N CYS A 201 12.90 12.23 6.62
CA CYS A 201 13.04 12.62 8.01
C CYS A 201 13.59 14.04 8.12
N PRO A 202 12.76 15.09 7.98
CA PRO A 202 13.23 16.47 8.04
C PRO A 202 13.65 16.92 9.43
N ILE A 203 13.24 16.25 10.51
CA ILE A 203 13.50 16.68 11.89
C ILE A 203 14.02 15.52 12.72
N GLY A 204 15.31 15.59 13.08
CA GLY A 204 15.92 14.84 14.18
C GLY A 204 16.19 13.35 13.92
N GLY A 205 17.26 12.87 14.56
CA GLY A 205 17.71 11.47 14.71
C GLY A 205 17.65 10.56 13.50
N VAL A 206 17.43 9.26 13.74
CA VAL A 206 17.49 8.18 12.74
C VAL A 206 16.17 7.41 12.78
N ALA A 207 15.44 7.36 11.66
CA ALA A 207 14.38 6.38 11.48
C ALA A 207 14.92 5.23 10.64
N ALA A 208 14.80 4.03 11.19
CA ALA A 208 14.93 2.80 10.42
C ALA A 208 13.52 2.23 10.23
N ILE A 209 13.18 1.80 9.03
CA ILE A 209 11.95 1.05 8.78
C ILE A 209 12.28 -0.26 8.07
N TYR A 210 11.48 -1.29 8.33
CA TYR A 210 11.40 -2.45 7.45
C TYR A 210 10.25 -2.27 6.48
N VAL A 211 10.42 -2.71 5.23
CA VAL A 211 9.36 -2.81 4.22
C VAL A 211 9.37 -4.22 3.65
N ASP A 212 8.20 -4.83 3.52
CA ASP A 212 8.06 -6.22 3.09
C ASP A 212 6.76 -6.49 2.30
N SER A 213 6.76 -7.60 1.56
CA SER A 213 5.65 -8.18 0.79
C SER A 213 4.89 -7.16 -0.06
N ILE A 214 5.63 -6.39 -0.85
CA ILE A 214 5.07 -5.42 -1.79
C ILE A 214 4.33 -6.15 -2.91
N PHE A 215 3.06 -5.83 -3.04
CA PHE A 215 2.15 -6.40 -4.00
C PHE A 215 1.37 -5.29 -4.69
N MET A 216 1.26 -5.37 -6.02
CA MET A 216 0.42 -4.50 -6.81
C MET A 216 -0.25 -5.31 -7.92
N SER A 217 -1.58 -5.18 -8.07
CA SER A 217 -2.32 -5.85 -9.13
C SER A 217 -3.59 -5.08 -9.50
N ASN A 218 -4.00 -5.16 -10.76
CA ASN A 218 -5.27 -4.62 -11.27
C ASN A 218 -6.34 -5.71 -11.48
N GLN A 219 -6.08 -6.91 -10.98
CA GLN A 219 -7.05 -8.01 -10.99
C GLN A 219 -7.82 -8.00 -9.67
N LEU A 220 -9.13 -8.13 -9.76
CA LEU A 220 -9.98 -8.29 -8.58
C LEU A 220 -9.70 -9.67 -7.96
N TYR A 221 -9.53 -9.67 -6.63
CA TYR A 221 -9.43 -10.87 -5.81
C TYR A 221 -10.77 -11.60 -5.73
#